data_AF-A0A9E2KPT5-F1
#
_entry.id   AF-A0A9E2KPT5-F1
#
_cell.length_a   1.000
_cell.length_b   1.000
_cell.length_c   1.000
_cell.angle_alpha   90.00
_cell.angle_beta   90.00
_cell.angle_gamma   90.00
#
_symmetry.space_group_name_H-M   'P 1'
#
loop_
_entity.id
_entity.type
_entity.pdbx_description
1 polymer ?
#
loop_
_entity_poly.entity_id
_entity_poly.type
_entity_poly.pdbx_seq_one_letter_code
_entity_poly.pdbx_strand_id
1 'polypeptide(L)'
;MADFIVNEANFVIDMDDGIKDDWLVPGQHLPNGSCIEVQIDRADNFQLYEVTDGAVQILAVSQALKERWCTEGYLPPSAFMTVEGTLGPVEVLVSPANLVLGRITELRAYGSLRYALNVAAALENARRLNPQVTLRDGIYCELYATVLPTFSKTREVCDRALFLNVLSPDRSEDLSTRADMSPSELNPYVVKADLQARGFALGKLEPFFMSGEVVQAQGFDSSLTIAGCVCMGEHYQVYACSGEDYLLLLEPEFAASLCKRGLLAVHELLNVRVDFGVWRALILSKRYALERLDDRHFGLTDSTAVALALAMARTRAAMAEVSLYHGLYCAQLGVILSDVPQSDEGDDAALYLQILAQGPFAHAPFDTLQLNLLPRLLA
;
A
#
# COMPACT_ATOMS: atom_id res chain seq x y z
N MET A 1 17.05 51.47 26.13
CA MET A 1 17.69 50.14 26.15
C MET A 1 16.95 49.36 27.22
N ALA A 2 16.11 48.40 26.82
CA ALA A 2 15.38 47.55 27.75
C ALA A 2 16.00 46.16 27.64
N ASP A 3 16.65 45.71 28.71
CA ASP A 3 17.27 44.40 28.80
C ASP A 3 16.18 43.33 28.82
N PHE A 4 16.11 42.54 27.75
CA PHE A 4 15.36 41.29 27.73
C PHE A 4 16.17 40.25 28.51
N ILE A 5 15.82 40.05 29.78
CA ILE A 5 16.28 38.89 30.54
C ILE A 5 15.43 37.71 30.09
N VAL A 6 16.00 36.87 29.21
CA VAL A 6 15.43 35.57 28.87
C VAL A 6 15.63 34.66 30.07
N ASN A 7 14.53 34.15 30.64
CA ASN A 7 14.58 33.17 31.70
C ASN A 7 14.92 31.79 31.08
N GLU A 8 16.21 31.47 31.04
CA GLU A 8 16.75 30.22 30.49
C GLU A 8 16.28 28.96 31.26
N ALA A 9 15.64 29.11 32.43
CA ALA A 9 15.09 27.99 33.20
C ALA A 9 13.87 27.32 32.56
N ASN A 10 13.26 27.93 31.53
CA ASN A 10 12.18 27.30 30.75
C ASN A 10 12.69 26.54 29.51
N PHE A 11 14.01 26.55 29.27
CA PHE A 11 14.68 25.76 28.22
C PHE A 11 15.47 24.60 28.84
N VAL A 12 14.89 23.95 29.85
CA VAL A 12 15.28 22.58 30.16
C VAL A 12 14.78 21.73 28.99
N ILE A 13 15.65 21.56 28.00
CA ILE A 13 15.62 20.37 27.16
C ILE A 13 15.90 19.25 28.16
N ASP A 14 14.89 18.42 28.47
CA ASP A 14 15.13 17.15 29.15
C ASP A 14 16.13 16.38 28.29
N MET A 15 17.42 16.52 28.61
CA MET A 15 18.51 15.67 28.13
C MET A 15 18.54 14.37 28.93
N ASP A 16 17.38 13.91 29.40
CA ASP A 16 17.17 12.50 29.66
C ASP A 16 16.86 11.86 28.29
N ASP A 17 17.93 11.54 27.56
CA ASP A 17 18.01 10.29 26.80
C ASP A 17 17.98 9.10 27.81
N GLY A 18 17.01 9.13 28.74
CA GLY A 18 16.69 8.03 29.61
C GLY A 18 16.45 6.85 28.70
N ILE A 19 17.10 5.73 29.03
CA ILE A 19 17.01 4.45 28.32
C ILE A 19 15.52 4.22 28.01
N LYS A 20 15.11 4.53 26.77
CA LYS A 20 13.74 4.32 26.33
C LYS A 20 13.66 2.82 26.06
N ASP A 21 13.08 2.10 27.02
CA ASP A 21 13.00 0.66 26.99
C ASP A 21 12.27 0.18 25.72
N ASP A 22 12.88 -0.78 25.03
CA ASP A 22 12.26 -1.46 23.90
C ASP A 22 11.06 -2.25 24.43
N TRP A 23 9.89 -2.09 23.81
CA TRP A 23 8.65 -2.75 24.25
C TRP A 23 8.66 -4.24 23.95
N LEU A 24 9.37 -4.64 22.89
CA LEU A 24 9.58 -6.01 22.48
C LEU A 24 11.09 -6.26 22.35
N VAL A 25 11.56 -7.44 22.74
CA VAL A 25 13.00 -7.77 22.68
C VAL A 25 13.36 -8.58 21.44
N PRO A 26 14.54 -8.36 20.84
CA PRO A 26 15.08 -9.26 19.84
C PRO A 26 15.11 -10.72 20.33
N GLY A 27 14.69 -11.65 19.48
CA GLY A 27 14.51 -13.07 19.82
C GLY A 27 13.17 -13.43 20.45
N GLN A 28 12.30 -12.44 20.72
CA GLN A 28 10.95 -12.71 21.24
C GLN A 28 10.05 -13.28 20.15
N HIS A 29 9.37 -14.38 20.47
CA HIS A 29 8.34 -14.95 19.60
C HIS A 29 6.97 -14.34 19.91
N LEU A 30 6.29 -13.88 18.87
CA LEU A 30 4.91 -13.44 18.92
C LEU A 30 3.94 -14.63 18.77
N PRO A 31 2.68 -14.52 19.23
CA PRO A 31 1.67 -15.56 19.07
C PRO A 31 1.40 -16.04 17.64
N ASN A 32 1.74 -15.23 16.63
CA ASN A 32 1.65 -15.60 15.22
C ASN A 32 2.84 -16.45 14.72
N GLY A 33 3.84 -16.72 15.58
CA GLY A 33 5.05 -17.48 15.27
C GLY A 33 6.25 -16.63 14.85
N SER A 34 6.06 -15.34 14.52
CA SER A 34 7.13 -14.45 14.10
C SER A 34 8.11 -14.16 15.23
N CYS A 35 9.40 -14.02 14.90
CA CYS A 35 10.47 -13.72 15.86
C CYS A 35 11.00 -12.31 15.62
N ILE A 36 10.95 -11.44 16.63
CA ILE A 36 11.47 -10.07 16.54
C ILE A 36 12.98 -10.10 16.31
N GLU A 37 13.49 -9.33 15.35
CA GLU A 37 14.92 -9.22 15.09
C GLU A 37 15.45 -7.83 15.42
N VAL A 38 14.93 -6.81 14.76
CA VAL A 38 15.47 -5.45 14.85
C VAL A 38 14.36 -4.40 14.91
N GLN A 39 14.58 -3.35 15.72
CA GLN A 39 13.74 -2.16 15.73
C GLN A 39 14.18 -1.20 14.61
N ILE A 40 13.24 -0.81 13.75
CA ILE A 40 13.50 0.04 12.58
C ILE A 40 13.21 1.51 12.87
N ASP A 41 12.15 1.80 13.64
CA ASP A 41 11.71 3.15 13.97
C ASP A 41 11.04 3.17 15.34
N ARG A 42 11.01 4.35 15.98
CA ARG A 42 10.38 4.56 17.28
C ARG A 42 9.84 5.96 17.48
N ALA A 43 8.82 6.06 18.31
CA ALA A 43 8.30 7.28 18.91
C ALA A 43 7.83 7.00 20.35
N ASP A 44 7.26 8.01 21.01
CA ASP A 44 6.77 7.86 22.38
C ASP A 44 5.55 6.91 22.49
N ASN A 45 4.82 6.72 21.40
CA ASN A 45 3.57 5.96 21.37
C ASN A 45 3.55 4.78 20.39
N PHE A 46 4.65 4.54 19.68
CA PHE A 46 4.81 3.38 18.82
C PHE A 46 6.27 2.97 18.64
N GLN A 47 6.49 1.70 18.29
CA GLN A 47 7.77 1.15 17.86
C GLN A 47 7.54 0.21 16.67
N LEU A 48 8.39 0.30 15.66
CA LEU A 48 8.33 -0.51 14.43
C LEU A 48 9.48 -1.51 14.42
N TYR A 49 9.17 -2.77 14.11
CA TYR A 49 10.12 -3.88 14.13
C TYR A 49 10.07 -4.69 12.84
N GLU A 50 11.23 -5.25 12.49
CA GLU A 50 11.40 -6.32 11.50
C GLU A 50 11.56 -7.66 12.23
N VAL A 51 11.18 -8.73 11.55
CA VAL A 51 11.27 -10.10 12.07
C VAL A 51 12.35 -10.88 11.31
N THR A 52 12.86 -11.95 11.92
CA THR A 52 14.03 -12.70 11.41
C THR A 52 13.89 -13.27 10.00
N ASP A 53 12.67 -13.60 9.57
CA ASP A 53 12.42 -14.13 8.21
C ASP A 53 12.10 -13.04 7.18
N GLY A 54 12.03 -11.78 7.61
CA GLY A 54 11.66 -10.63 6.77
C GLY A 54 10.24 -10.72 6.20
N ALA A 55 9.40 -11.67 6.61
CA ALA A 55 8.10 -11.92 5.97
C ALA A 55 7.03 -10.89 6.39
N VAL A 56 7.17 -10.31 7.59
CA VAL A 56 6.23 -9.34 8.15
C VAL A 56 6.94 -8.15 8.80
N GLN A 57 6.21 -7.06 8.95
CA GLN A 57 6.59 -5.90 9.76
C GLN A 57 5.62 -5.79 10.93
N ILE A 58 6.16 -5.40 12.08
CA ILE A 58 5.44 -5.38 13.35
C ILE A 58 5.39 -3.94 13.85
N LEU A 59 4.19 -3.41 13.98
CA LEU A 59 3.94 -2.12 14.62
C LEU A 59 3.39 -2.35 16.02
N ALA A 60 4.21 -2.10 17.02
CA ALA A 60 3.83 -2.09 18.42
C ALA A 60 3.34 -0.69 18.81
N VAL A 61 2.18 -0.59 19.45
CA VAL A 61 1.55 0.68 19.84
C VAL A 61 1.07 0.67 21.28
N SER A 62 0.99 1.87 21.86
CA SER A 62 0.37 2.03 23.18
C SER A 62 -1.13 1.76 23.12
N GLN A 63 -1.69 1.26 24.22
CA GLN A 63 -3.13 0.99 24.32
C GLN A 63 -3.97 2.24 24.01
N ALA A 64 -3.57 3.41 24.52
CA ALA A 64 -4.26 4.68 24.27
C ALA A 64 -4.28 5.07 22.79
N LEU A 65 -3.19 4.81 22.06
CA LEU A 65 -3.11 5.09 20.63
C LEU A 65 -4.02 4.15 19.83
N LYS A 66 -3.98 2.85 20.13
CA LYS A 66 -4.89 1.84 19.55
C LYS A 66 -6.35 2.22 19.76
N GLU A 67 -6.76 2.48 21.01
CA GLU A 67 -8.15 2.79 21.36
C GLU A 67 -8.66 4.01 20.59
N ARG A 68 -7.81 5.01 20.41
CA ARG A 68 -8.14 6.19 19.63
C ARG A 68 -8.31 5.87 18.15
N TRP A 69 -7.40 5.12 17.53
CA TRP A 69 -7.55 4.69 16.15
C TRP A 69 -8.81 3.86 15.91
N CYS A 70 -9.15 2.95 16.82
CA CYS A 70 -10.36 2.15 16.72
C CYS A 70 -11.62 2.99 16.88
N THR A 71 -11.61 3.94 17.81
CA THR A 71 -12.77 4.83 18.08
C THR A 71 -13.01 5.79 16.92
N GLU A 72 -11.95 6.36 16.35
CA GLU A 72 -12.02 7.26 15.18
C GLU A 72 -12.20 6.50 13.86
N GLY A 73 -12.19 5.16 13.87
CA GLY A 73 -12.51 4.31 12.72
C GLY A 73 -11.37 4.09 11.73
N TYR A 74 -10.12 4.36 12.11
CA TYR A 74 -8.94 4.12 11.28
C TYR A 74 -8.68 2.62 11.08
N LEU A 75 -8.83 1.84 12.15
CA LEU A 75 -8.54 0.41 12.16
C LEU A 75 -9.58 -0.33 13.00
N PRO A 76 -10.02 -1.53 12.57
CA PRO A 76 -10.87 -2.35 13.41
C PRO A 76 -10.09 -2.88 14.63
N PRO A 77 -10.73 -3.12 15.78
CA PRO A 77 -10.07 -3.72 16.95
C PRO A 77 -9.41 -5.07 16.66
N SER A 78 -9.93 -5.82 15.68
CA SER A 78 -9.39 -7.10 15.23
C SER A 78 -8.06 -7.00 14.47
N ALA A 79 -7.63 -5.79 14.10
CA ALA A 79 -6.33 -5.56 13.46
C ALA A 79 -5.16 -5.77 14.45
N PHE A 80 -5.45 -5.78 15.75
CA PHE A 80 -4.44 -5.84 16.80
C PHE A 80 -4.49 -7.16 17.56
N MET A 81 -3.30 -7.59 17.97
CA MET A 81 -3.10 -8.64 18.96
C MET A 81 -2.39 -8.07 20.19
N THR A 82 -2.84 -8.46 21.37
CA THR A 82 -2.16 -8.11 22.63
C THR A 82 -1.04 -9.11 22.90
N VAL A 83 0.16 -8.60 23.20
CA VAL A 83 1.34 -9.42 23.53
C VAL A 83 1.98 -8.92 24.82
N GLU A 84 2.61 -9.83 25.56
CA GLU A 84 3.37 -9.45 26.75
C GLU A 84 4.70 -8.81 26.32
N GLY A 85 4.83 -7.51 26.56
CA GLY A 85 6.07 -6.75 26.35
C GLY A 85 6.92 -6.66 27.61
N THR A 86 8.05 -5.96 27.49
CA THR A 86 8.99 -5.73 28.60
C THR A 86 8.41 -4.91 29.76
N LEU A 87 7.57 -3.93 29.42
CA LEU A 87 6.95 -2.99 30.36
C LEU A 87 5.47 -3.32 30.67
N GLY A 88 4.97 -4.46 30.19
CA GLY A 88 3.58 -4.87 30.30
C GLY A 88 2.96 -5.19 28.94
N PRO A 89 1.62 -5.31 28.86
CA PRO A 89 0.94 -5.67 27.63
C PRO A 89 1.07 -4.57 26.58
N VAL A 90 1.36 -4.98 25.35
CA VAL A 90 1.57 -4.12 24.18
C VAL A 90 0.64 -4.58 23.06
N GLU A 91 0.11 -3.63 22.31
CA GLU A 91 -0.80 -3.90 21.21
C GLU A 91 -0.01 -3.91 19.89
N VAL A 92 -0.14 -4.99 19.12
CA VAL A 92 0.67 -5.22 17.93
C VAL A 92 -0.21 -5.36 16.70
N LEU A 93 0.14 -4.62 15.65
CA LEU A 93 -0.36 -4.80 14.28
C LEU A 93 0.70 -5.51 13.44
N VAL A 94 0.26 -6.52 12.68
CA VAL A 94 1.13 -7.33 11.80
C VAL A 94 0.81 -7.02 10.35
N SER A 95 1.78 -6.46 9.62
CA SER A 95 1.68 -6.21 8.18
C SER A 95 2.60 -7.18 7.41
N PRO A 96 2.20 -7.72 6.25
CA PRO A 96 3.15 -8.36 5.33
C PRO A 96 4.27 -7.38 4.94
N ALA A 97 5.51 -7.86 4.83
CA ALA A 97 6.66 -7.01 4.46
C ALA A 97 6.61 -6.50 3.01
N ASN A 98 5.82 -7.15 2.16
CA ASN A 98 5.61 -6.71 0.77
C ASN A 98 4.69 -5.48 0.67
N LEU A 99 4.05 -5.08 1.78
CA LEU A 99 3.25 -3.86 1.91
C LEU A 99 3.98 -2.89 2.82
N VAL A 100 3.91 -1.60 2.50
CA VAL A 100 4.67 -0.60 3.25
C VAL A 100 3.98 -0.24 4.57
N LEU A 101 4.74 -0.36 5.66
CA LEU A 101 4.39 0.14 6.99
C LEU A 101 5.51 1.04 7.50
N GLY A 102 5.24 2.34 7.66
CA GLY A 102 6.25 3.30 8.11
C GLY A 102 5.76 4.74 8.12
N ARG A 103 6.61 5.67 8.58
CA ARG A 103 6.25 7.10 8.60
C ARG A 103 6.05 7.64 7.20
N ILE A 104 5.04 8.50 7.04
CA ILE A 104 4.73 9.11 5.74
C ILE A 104 5.89 9.94 5.19
N THR A 105 6.71 10.55 6.05
CA THR A 105 7.87 11.36 5.66
C THR A 105 8.97 10.57 4.98
N GLU A 106 9.05 9.25 5.23
CA GLU A 106 10.06 8.36 4.67
C GLU A 106 9.62 7.71 3.36
N LEU A 107 8.35 7.84 2.99
CA LEU A 107 7.79 7.17 1.82
C LEU A 107 8.20 7.82 0.52
N ARG A 108 8.44 7.01 -0.50
CA ARG A 108 8.82 7.49 -1.82
C ARG A 108 8.13 6.62 -2.86
N ALA A 109 7.49 7.24 -3.85
CA ALA A 109 6.77 6.52 -4.90
C ALA A 109 7.71 5.85 -5.91
N TYR A 110 8.96 6.34 -6.00
CA TYR A 110 10.00 5.88 -6.94
C TYR A 110 9.50 5.68 -8.39
N GLY A 111 8.59 6.55 -8.82
CA GLY A 111 8.02 6.52 -10.17
C GLY A 111 6.83 5.58 -10.37
N SER A 112 6.40 4.82 -9.35
CA SER A 112 5.17 4.03 -9.45
C SER A 112 3.93 4.92 -9.34
N LEU A 113 3.09 4.90 -10.39
CA LEU A 113 1.82 5.63 -10.41
C LEU A 113 0.84 5.00 -9.42
N ARG A 114 0.74 3.66 -9.44
CA ARG A 114 -0.08 2.89 -8.51
C ARG A 114 0.24 3.26 -7.08
N TYR A 115 1.51 3.26 -6.70
CA TYR A 115 1.88 3.53 -5.32
C TYR A 115 1.57 4.98 -4.93
N ALA A 116 1.84 5.93 -5.81
CA ALA A 116 1.44 7.32 -5.60
C ALA A 116 -0.08 7.47 -5.39
N LEU A 117 -0.90 6.84 -6.22
CA LEU A 117 -2.36 6.85 -6.06
C LEU A 117 -2.80 6.21 -4.74
N ASN A 118 -2.14 5.13 -4.32
CA ASN A 118 -2.44 4.47 -3.04
C ASN A 118 -2.11 5.37 -1.83
N VAL A 119 -1.02 6.14 -1.89
CA VAL A 119 -0.67 7.12 -0.85
C VAL A 119 -1.68 8.28 -0.83
N ALA A 120 -2.07 8.79 -2.00
CA ALA A 120 -3.09 9.84 -2.09
C ALA A 120 -4.43 9.36 -1.50
N ALA A 121 -4.86 8.15 -1.84
CA ALA A 121 -6.06 7.52 -1.29
C ALA A 121 -5.98 7.36 0.24
N ALA A 122 -4.81 7.00 0.79
CA ALA A 122 -4.62 6.86 2.22
C ALA A 122 -4.69 8.20 2.98
N LEU A 123 -4.13 9.27 2.41
CA LEU A 123 -4.25 10.62 2.94
C LEU A 123 -5.71 11.09 2.95
N GLU A 124 -6.41 10.93 1.82
CA GLU A 124 -7.82 11.31 1.68
C GLU A 124 -8.71 10.53 2.65
N ASN A 125 -8.51 9.21 2.76
CA ASN A 125 -9.25 8.37 3.69
C ASN A 125 -9.00 8.76 5.15
N ALA A 126 -7.75 9.08 5.53
CA ALA A 126 -7.42 9.55 6.87
C ALA A 126 -8.10 10.89 7.20
N ARG A 127 -8.16 11.82 6.24
CA ARG A 127 -8.83 13.13 6.40
C ARG A 127 -10.34 13.02 6.50
N ARG A 128 -10.94 12.08 5.78
CA ARG A 128 -12.38 11.79 5.90
C ARG A 128 -12.76 11.36 7.31
N LEU A 129 -11.88 10.61 7.99
CA LEU A 129 -12.09 10.16 9.36
C LEU A 129 -11.86 11.30 10.37
N ASN A 130 -10.76 12.05 10.21
CA ASN A 130 -10.45 13.21 11.05
C ASN A 130 -9.82 14.35 10.24
N PRO A 131 -10.59 15.41 9.90
CA PRO A 131 -10.09 16.52 9.09
C PRO A 131 -9.01 17.36 9.77
N GLN A 132 -8.95 17.36 11.11
CA GLN A 132 -8.18 18.34 11.90
C GLN A 132 -6.85 17.80 12.42
N VAL A 133 -6.58 16.51 12.26
CA VAL A 133 -5.38 15.89 12.81
C VAL A 133 -4.15 16.17 11.95
N THR A 134 -2.98 16.39 12.55
CA THR A 134 -1.74 16.43 11.77
C THR A 134 -1.41 15.02 11.27
N LEU A 135 -1.14 14.88 9.96
CA LEU A 135 -0.70 13.64 9.34
C LEU A 135 0.81 13.60 9.12
N ARG A 136 1.55 14.68 9.43
CA ARG A 136 2.98 14.83 9.09
C ARG A 136 3.83 13.70 9.64
N ASP A 137 3.63 13.33 10.91
CA ASP A 137 4.35 12.22 11.54
C ASP A 137 3.50 10.96 11.62
N GLY A 138 2.42 10.88 10.83
CA GLY A 138 1.55 9.73 10.73
C GLY A 138 2.26 8.51 10.14
N ILE A 139 1.75 7.34 10.50
CA ILE A 139 2.24 6.05 10.02
C ILE A 139 1.36 5.62 8.86
N TYR A 140 1.93 5.57 7.67
CA TYR A 140 1.28 4.98 6.52
C TYR A 140 1.16 3.47 6.71
N CYS A 141 -0.07 2.97 6.62
CA CYS A 141 -0.39 1.56 6.71
C CYS A 141 -1.08 1.13 5.42
N GLU A 142 -0.30 0.60 4.48
CA GLU A 142 -0.79 0.23 3.15
C GLU A 142 -1.90 -0.83 3.21
N LEU A 143 -1.77 -1.80 4.12
CA LEU A 143 -2.75 -2.87 4.33
C LEU A 143 -4.17 -2.33 4.57
N TYR A 144 -4.32 -1.18 5.23
CA TYR A 144 -5.61 -0.56 5.50
C TYR A 144 -5.88 0.69 4.65
N ALA A 145 -4.98 1.01 3.70
CA ALA A 145 -5.05 2.19 2.84
C ALA A 145 -5.40 3.46 3.64
N THR A 146 -4.64 3.71 4.71
CA THR A 146 -4.83 4.88 5.58
C THR A 146 -3.51 5.35 6.18
N VAL A 147 -3.47 6.62 6.56
CA VAL A 147 -2.39 7.20 7.36
C VAL A 147 -2.88 7.30 8.81
N LEU A 148 -2.20 6.60 9.70
CA LEU A 148 -2.52 6.52 11.12
C LEU A 148 -1.89 7.72 11.84
N PRO A 149 -2.68 8.67 12.36
CA PRO A 149 -2.13 9.81 13.08
C PRO A 149 -1.53 9.37 14.41
N THR A 150 -0.37 9.92 14.78
CA THR A 150 0.25 9.70 16.09
C THR A 150 -0.27 10.66 17.16
N PHE A 151 -1.02 11.70 16.76
CA PHE A 151 -1.55 12.76 17.64
C PHE A 151 -0.48 13.49 18.45
N SER A 152 0.74 13.55 17.93
CA SER A 152 1.82 14.34 18.53
C SER A 152 1.57 15.84 18.33
N LYS A 153 2.37 16.68 19.00
CA LYS A 153 2.33 18.15 18.86
C LYS A 153 3.19 18.63 17.68
N THR A 154 3.40 17.79 16.66
CA THR A 154 4.16 18.17 15.47
C THR A 154 3.48 19.34 14.76
N ARG A 155 4.31 20.19 14.14
CA ARG A 155 3.81 21.31 13.36
C ARG A 155 3.00 20.77 12.18
N GLU A 156 1.80 21.32 12.02
CA GLU A 156 0.90 21.01 10.91
C GLU A 156 1.56 21.33 9.56
N VAL A 157 1.37 20.41 8.61
CA VAL A 157 1.84 20.48 7.22
C VAL A 157 0.67 20.10 6.32
N CYS A 158 0.60 20.74 5.15
CA CYS A 158 -0.39 20.46 4.12
C CYS A 158 -0.23 19.03 3.57
N ASP A 159 -1.34 18.31 3.39
CA ASP A 159 -1.32 16.96 2.82
C ASP A 159 -0.75 16.91 1.41
N ARG A 160 -0.96 17.97 0.62
CA ARG A 160 -0.36 18.11 -0.71
C ARG A 160 1.17 18.16 -0.62
N ALA A 161 1.73 18.84 0.37
CA ALA A 161 3.18 18.86 0.56
C ALA A 161 3.72 17.48 0.94
N LEU A 162 3.02 16.76 1.84
CA LEU A 162 3.36 15.37 2.16
C LEU A 162 3.33 14.49 0.90
N PHE A 163 2.27 14.59 0.10
CA PHE A 163 2.13 13.87 -1.15
C PHE A 163 3.25 14.21 -2.15
N LEU A 164 3.57 15.49 -2.33
CA LEU A 164 4.67 15.93 -3.21
C LEU A 164 6.04 15.42 -2.75
N ASN A 165 6.28 15.32 -1.43
CA ASN A 165 7.48 14.71 -0.87
C ASN A 165 7.56 13.22 -1.20
N VAL A 166 6.43 12.50 -1.20
CA VAL A 166 6.38 11.10 -1.64
C VAL A 166 6.69 10.97 -3.14
N LEU A 167 6.24 11.91 -3.97
CA LEU A 167 6.56 11.92 -5.40
C LEU A 167 8.01 12.32 -5.72
N SER A 168 8.71 12.94 -4.76
CA SER A 168 10.13 13.26 -4.91
C SER A 168 10.97 11.99 -4.85
N PRO A 169 12.10 11.88 -5.57
CA PRO A 169 13.06 10.80 -5.36
C PRO A 169 13.96 11.05 -4.13
N ASP A 170 14.10 12.30 -3.68
CA ASP A 170 14.96 12.68 -2.55
C ASP A 170 14.22 12.48 -1.22
N ARG A 171 14.91 11.90 -0.23
CA ARG A 171 14.42 11.70 1.13
C ARG A 171 14.29 13.01 1.92
N SER A 172 14.88 14.10 1.47
CA SER A 172 14.68 15.42 2.10
C SER A 172 13.23 15.89 1.98
N GLU A 173 12.67 16.35 3.09
CA GLU A 173 11.37 17.02 3.12
C GLU A 173 11.50 18.44 2.54
N ASP A 174 10.69 18.78 1.53
CA ASP A 174 10.57 20.15 1.01
C ASP A 174 9.28 20.79 1.56
N LEU A 175 9.45 21.82 2.39
CA LEU A 175 8.39 22.67 2.95
C LEU A 175 8.69 24.15 2.70
N SER A 176 9.26 24.45 1.54
CA SER A 176 9.80 25.78 1.22
C SER A 176 8.72 26.85 0.97
N THR A 177 7.47 26.46 0.68
CA THR A 177 6.41 27.42 0.38
C THR A 177 5.45 27.64 1.54
N ARG A 178 4.86 28.84 1.60
CA ARG A 178 3.84 29.16 2.62
C ARG A 178 2.57 28.31 2.49
N ALA A 179 2.27 27.85 1.27
CA ALA A 179 1.14 26.97 1.01
C ALA A 179 1.34 25.59 1.67
N ASP A 180 2.58 25.13 1.78
CA ASP A 180 2.92 23.85 2.41
C ASP A 180 2.64 23.83 3.92
N MET A 181 2.52 25.02 4.52
CA MET A 181 2.22 25.20 5.95
C MET A 181 0.77 25.63 6.20
N SER A 182 -0.10 25.54 5.19
CA SER A 182 -1.51 25.90 5.29
C SER A 182 -2.39 24.65 5.20
N PRO A 183 -3.51 24.57 5.94
CA PRO A 183 -4.45 23.46 5.79
C PRO A 183 -5.10 23.55 4.40
N SER A 184 -4.61 22.73 3.48
CA SER A 184 -5.23 22.50 2.17
C SER A 184 -5.41 21.01 2.02
N GLU A 185 -6.63 20.62 1.68
CA GLU A 185 -6.99 19.23 1.45
C GLU A 185 -6.40 18.74 0.13
N LEU A 186 -5.88 17.52 0.16
CA LEU A 186 -5.55 16.79 -1.05
C LEU A 186 -6.86 16.32 -1.68
N ASN A 187 -7.15 16.78 -2.90
CA ASN A 187 -8.32 16.33 -3.66
C ASN A 187 -7.89 15.67 -4.99
N PRO A 188 -8.76 14.86 -5.61
CA PRO A 188 -8.41 14.11 -6.82
C PRO A 188 -7.96 14.98 -8.00
N TYR A 189 -8.49 16.20 -8.16
CA TYR A 189 -8.07 17.12 -9.22
C TYR A 189 -6.64 17.62 -9.03
N VAL A 190 -6.28 17.96 -7.79
CA VAL A 190 -4.91 18.39 -7.43
C VAL A 190 -3.94 17.23 -7.59
N VAL A 191 -4.29 16.03 -7.11
CA VAL A 191 -3.48 14.81 -7.29
C VAL A 191 -3.21 14.55 -8.76
N LYS A 192 -4.26 14.60 -9.60
CA LYS A 192 -4.13 14.40 -11.05
C LYS A 192 -3.21 15.42 -11.69
N ALA A 193 -3.36 16.70 -11.34
CA ALA A 193 -2.51 17.77 -11.88
C ALA A 193 -1.03 17.61 -11.45
N ASP A 194 -0.77 17.28 -10.19
CA ASP A 194 0.59 17.09 -9.67
C ASP A 194 1.28 15.86 -10.27
N LEU A 195 0.54 14.76 -10.48
CA LEU A 195 1.02 13.57 -11.18
C LEU A 195 1.35 13.89 -12.66
N GLN A 196 0.46 14.61 -13.36
CA GLN A 196 0.72 15.02 -14.76
C GLN A 196 1.95 15.92 -14.87
N ALA A 197 2.10 16.88 -13.96
CA ALA A 197 3.25 17.81 -13.95
C ALA A 197 4.59 17.07 -13.76
N ARG A 198 4.57 15.88 -13.16
CA ARG A 198 5.75 15.03 -12.92
C ARG A 198 5.92 13.90 -13.95
N GLY A 199 5.11 13.90 -15.02
CA GLY A 199 5.28 12.98 -16.15
C GLY A 199 4.65 11.60 -15.95
N PHE A 200 3.80 11.41 -14.93
CA PHE A 200 3.06 10.15 -14.79
C PHE A 200 2.04 9.98 -15.92
N ALA A 201 1.96 8.76 -16.47
CA ALA A 201 1.05 8.42 -17.55
C ALA A 201 -0.38 8.22 -17.03
N LEU A 202 -1.13 9.31 -16.88
CA LEU A 202 -2.54 9.25 -16.51
C LEU A 202 -3.41 9.00 -17.76
N GLY A 203 -4.25 7.96 -17.69
CA GLY A 203 -5.27 7.70 -18.68
C GLY A 203 -6.38 8.77 -18.70
N LYS A 204 -7.29 8.64 -19.67
CA LYS A 204 -8.49 9.49 -19.76
C LYS A 204 -9.65 8.99 -18.89
N LEU A 205 -9.53 7.78 -18.37
CA LEU A 205 -10.54 7.14 -17.55
C LEU A 205 -10.65 7.87 -16.20
N GLU A 206 -11.88 7.98 -15.74
CA GLU A 206 -12.18 8.48 -14.40
C GLU A 206 -12.64 7.30 -13.53
N PRO A 207 -12.38 7.35 -12.21
CA PRO A 207 -12.85 6.34 -11.29
C PRO A 207 -14.39 6.38 -11.20
N PHE A 208 -15.00 5.20 -11.14
CA PHE A 208 -16.43 5.02 -10.85
C PHE A 208 -16.80 5.36 -9.41
N PHE A 209 -15.90 5.11 -8.46
CA PHE A 209 -16.14 5.36 -7.04
C PHE A 209 -15.12 6.33 -6.47
N MET A 210 -15.58 7.19 -5.57
CA MET A 210 -14.75 8.12 -4.81
C MET A 210 -14.42 7.56 -3.42
N SER A 211 -13.46 8.18 -2.75
CA SER A 211 -13.12 7.84 -1.37
C SER A 211 -14.34 7.99 -0.44
N GLY A 212 -14.54 7.03 0.44
CA GLY A 212 -15.65 6.98 1.40
C GLY A 212 -16.94 6.34 0.87
N GLU A 213 -17.04 6.06 -0.43
CA GLU A 213 -18.22 5.36 -0.96
C GLU A 213 -18.31 3.93 -0.44
N VAL A 214 -19.54 3.48 -0.16
CA VAL A 214 -19.81 2.13 0.32
C VAL A 214 -20.36 1.29 -0.82
N VAL A 215 -19.61 0.25 -1.20
CA VAL A 215 -19.98 -0.68 -2.25
C VAL A 215 -20.54 -1.95 -1.64
N GLN A 216 -21.71 -2.38 -2.14
CA GLN A 216 -22.31 -3.67 -1.84
C GLN A 216 -22.26 -4.55 -3.09
N ALA A 217 -21.58 -5.68 -2.99
CA ALA A 217 -21.53 -6.69 -4.04
C ALA A 217 -22.60 -7.76 -3.77
N GLN A 218 -23.38 -8.10 -4.79
CA GLN A 218 -24.40 -9.14 -4.65
C GLN A 218 -23.76 -10.49 -4.36
N GLY A 219 -24.19 -11.14 -3.28
CA GLY A 219 -23.62 -12.41 -2.82
C GLY A 219 -22.44 -12.26 -1.87
N PHE A 220 -22.13 -11.04 -1.43
CA PHE A 220 -21.15 -10.77 -0.38
C PHE A 220 -21.85 -10.18 0.85
N ASP A 221 -21.61 -10.78 2.01
CA ASP A 221 -22.34 -10.48 3.24
C ASP A 221 -21.92 -9.15 3.89
N SER A 222 -20.78 -8.60 3.47
CA SER A 222 -20.21 -7.36 4.02
C SER A 222 -20.22 -6.22 3.01
N SER A 223 -20.15 -4.99 3.50
CA SER A 223 -19.97 -3.81 2.65
C SER A 223 -18.51 -3.41 2.59
N LEU A 224 -18.04 -2.96 1.42
CA LEU A 224 -16.70 -2.42 1.26
C LEU A 224 -16.75 -0.89 1.29
N THR A 225 -15.88 -0.25 2.07
CA THR A 225 -15.68 1.21 1.99
C THR A 225 -14.46 1.50 1.13
N ILE A 226 -14.65 2.25 0.05
CA ILE A 226 -13.58 2.62 -0.88
C ILE A 226 -12.66 3.64 -0.23
N ALA A 227 -11.35 3.38 -0.22
CA ALA A 227 -10.33 4.37 0.16
C ALA A 227 -9.88 5.18 -1.06
N GLY A 228 -9.74 4.54 -2.22
CA GLY A 228 -9.48 5.22 -3.49
C GLY A 228 -9.15 4.27 -4.63
N CYS A 229 -9.14 4.79 -5.86
CA CYS A 229 -8.75 4.05 -7.06
C CYS A 229 -7.23 4.04 -7.21
N VAL A 230 -6.63 2.85 -7.32
CA VAL A 230 -5.17 2.67 -7.37
C VAL A 230 -4.66 2.19 -8.72
N CYS A 231 -5.53 1.70 -9.59
CA CYS A 231 -5.18 1.32 -10.95
C CYS A 231 -6.42 1.37 -11.85
N MET A 232 -6.26 1.90 -13.06
CA MET A 232 -7.30 1.94 -14.08
C MET A 232 -6.75 1.40 -15.40
N GLY A 233 -7.46 0.44 -15.98
CA GLY A 233 -7.28 -0.07 -17.33
C GLY A 233 -8.56 0.11 -18.14
N GLU A 234 -8.50 -0.17 -19.44
CA GLU A 234 -9.64 -0.01 -20.34
C GLU A 234 -10.86 -0.85 -19.90
N HIS A 235 -10.61 -2.08 -19.47
CA HIS A 235 -11.66 -3.04 -19.10
C HIS A 235 -11.74 -3.32 -17.59
N TYR A 236 -10.98 -2.61 -16.76
CA TYR A 236 -10.93 -2.88 -15.32
C TYR A 236 -10.55 -1.65 -14.49
N GLN A 237 -10.97 -1.64 -13.23
CA GLN A 237 -10.51 -0.67 -12.23
C GLN A 237 -10.26 -1.36 -10.90
N VAL A 238 -9.19 -0.98 -10.22
CA VAL A 238 -8.78 -1.53 -8.92
C VAL A 238 -8.93 -0.44 -7.86
N TYR A 239 -9.63 -0.78 -6.80
CA TYR A 239 -9.85 0.09 -5.65
C TYR A 239 -9.23 -0.52 -4.41
N ALA A 240 -8.47 0.29 -3.67
CA ALA A 240 -8.12 -0.04 -2.29
C ALA A 240 -9.32 0.28 -1.41
N CYS A 241 -9.73 -0.66 -0.56
CA CYS A 241 -10.74 -0.43 0.46
C CYS A 241 -10.09 -0.01 1.78
N SER A 242 -10.85 0.52 2.74
CA SER A 242 -10.33 0.85 4.08
C SER A 242 -10.00 -0.38 4.94
N GLY A 243 -10.42 -1.58 4.50
CA GLY A 243 -10.05 -2.87 5.10
C GLY A 243 -8.84 -3.52 4.42
N GLU A 244 -8.66 -4.83 4.66
CA GLU A 244 -7.56 -5.61 4.08
C GLU A 244 -7.81 -6.08 2.63
N ASP A 245 -8.83 -5.52 1.96
CA ASP A 245 -9.28 -5.98 0.64
C ASP A 245 -9.11 -4.92 -0.45
N TYR A 246 -8.86 -5.39 -1.66
CA TYR A 246 -9.07 -4.70 -2.91
C TYR A 246 -10.43 -5.08 -3.51
N LEU A 247 -11.06 -4.12 -4.16
CA LEU A 247 -12.17 -4.36 -5.09
C LEU A 247 -11.63 -4.24 -6.52
N LEU A 248 -11.66 -5.35 -7.26
CA LEU A 248 -11.38 -5.37 -8.69
C LEU A 248 -12.70 -5.39 -9.46
N LEU A 249 -12.98 -4.32 -10.20
CA LEU A 249 -14.08 -4.26 -11.15
C LEU A 249 -13.59 -4.66 -12.55
N LEU A 250 -14.39 -5.46 -13.23
CA LEU A 250 -14.16 -5.97 -14.58
C LEU A 250 -15.38 -5.67 -15.46
N GLU A 251 -15.13 -5.23 -16.68
CA GLU A 251 -16.18 -5.08 -17.67
C GLU A 251 -16.83 -6.46 -17.94
N PRO A 252 -18.17 -6.55 -18.06
CA PRO A 252 -18.85 -7.83 -18.20
C PRO A 252 -18.37 -8.70 -19.37
N GLU A 253 -18.09 -8.10 -20.52
CA GLU A 253 -17.62 -8.84 -21.70
C GLU A 253 -16.19 -9.35 -21.51
N PHE A 254 -15.32 -8.53 -20.94
CA PHE A 254 -13.95 -8.92 -20.60
C PHE A 254 -13.92 -10.05 -19.57
N ALA A 255 -14.69 -9.94 -18.48
CA ALA A 255 -14.82 -10.98 -17.48
C ALA A 255 -15.35 -12.31 -18.08
N ALA A 256 -16.34 -12.24 -18.97
CA ALA A 256 -16.86 -13.41 -19.66
C ALA A 256 -15.82 -14.09 -20.56
N SER A 257 -14.99 -13.31 -21.25
CA SER A 257 -13.87 -13.81 -22.05
C SER A 257 -12.84 -14.54 -21.17
N LEU A 258 -12.46 -13.96 -20.03
CA LEU A 258 -11.53 -14.58 -19.08
C LEU A 258 -12.06 -15.89 -18.51
N CYS A 259 -13.35 -15.96 -18.19
CA CYS A 259 -14.02 -17.19 -17.75
C CYS A 259 -14.03 -18.27 -18.85
N LYS A 260 -14.33 -17.90 -20.10
CA LYS A 260 -14.32 -18.83 -21.24
C LYS A 260 -12.95 -19.46 -21.46
N ARG A 261 -11.88 -18.72 -21.14
CA ARG A 261 -10.48 -19.15 -21.25
C ARG A 261 -9.96 -19.87 -20.01
N GLY A 262 -10.79 -20.03 -18.97
CA GLY A 262 -10.42 -20.74 -17.74
C GLY A 262 -9.45 -19.98 -16.83
N LEU A 263 -9.30 -18.67 -17.03
CA LEU A 263 -8.47 -17.82 -16.16
C LEU A 263 -9.21 -17.38 -14.90
N LEU A 264 -10.52 -17.18 -15.00
CA LEU A 264 -11.39 -16.86 -13.87
C LEU A 264 -12.49 -17.92 -13.74
N ALA A 265 -12.95 -18.16 -12.51
CA ALA A 265 -14.11 -19.00 -12.28
C ALA A 265 -15.38 -18.15 -12.17
N VAL A 266 -16.43 -18.55 -12.89
CA VAL A 266 -17.70 -17.79 -12.93
C VAL A 266 -18.32 -17.61 -11.54
N HIS A 267 -18.15 -18.58 -10.65
CA HIS A 267 -18.72 -18.55 -9.30
C HIS A 267 -18.00 -17.61 -8.34
N GLU A 268 -16.79 -17.15 -8.68
CA GLU A 268 -16.04 -16.16 -7.89
C GLU A 268 -16.47 -14.72 -8.24
N LEU A 269 -17.11 -14.52 -9.39
CA LEU A 269 -17.51 -13.20 -9.87
C LEU A 269 -18.81 -12.74 -9.19
N LEU A 270 -18.71 -11.63 -8.48
CA LEU A 270 -19.83 -10.92 -7.90
C LEU A 270 -20.38 -9.88 -8.88
N ASN A 271 -21.58 -9.38 -8.60
CA ASN A 271 -22.16 -8.27 -9.35
C ASN A 271 -22.13 -7.01 -8.50
N VAL A 272 -21.58 -5.93 -9.07
CA VAL A 272 -21.60 -4.60 -8.47
C VAL A 272 -22.33 -3.67 -9.42
N ARG A 273 -23.28 -2.90 -8.89
CA ARG A 273 -23.99 -1.88 -9.67
C ARG A 273 -23.14 -0.62 -9.71
N VAL A 274 -22.87 -0.13 -10.91
CA VAL A 274 -22.15 1.11 -11.16
C VAL A 274 -23.03 1.94 -12.08
N ASP A 275 -23.50 3.10 -11.63
CA ASP A 275 -24.46 3.95 -12.32
C ASP A 275 -25.68 3.15 -12.87
N PHE A 276 -25.79 3.11 -14.21
CA PHE A 276 -26.85 2.44 -14.96
C PHE A 276 -26.48 1.01 -15.40
N GLY A 277 -25.27 0.54 -15.08
CA GLY A 277 -24.74 -0.75 -15.49
C GLY A 277 -24.47 -1.72 -14.34
N VAL A 278 -24.17 -2.97 -14.71
CA VAL A 278 -23.70 -4.01 -13.77
C VAL A 278 -22.32 -4.44 -14.21
N TRP A 279 -21.36 -4.27 -13.33
CA TRP A 279 -19.97 -4.71 -13.50
C TRP A 279 -19.75 -6.04 -12.77
N ARG A 280 -18.76 -6.80 -13.23
CA ARG A 280 -18.30 -8.00 -12.53
C ARG A 280 -17.23 -7.59 -11.53
N ALA A 281 -17.23 -8.22 -10.37
CA ALA A 281 -16.33 -7.85 -9.29
C ALA A 281 -15.65 -9.06 -8.66
N LEU A 282 -14.41 -8.84 -8.23
CA LEU A 282 -13.66 -9.74 -7.35
C LEU A 282 -13.24 -8.95 -6.11
N ILE A 283 -13.36 -9.59 -4.96
CA ILE A 283 -12.85 -9.07 -3.69
C ILE A 283 -11.59 -9.86 -3.37
N LEU A 284 -10.45 -9.19 -3.34
CA LEU A 284 -9.13 -9.80 -3.29
C LEU A 284 -8.38 -9.25 -2.09
N SER A 285 -7.64 -10.09 -1.36
CA SER A 285 -6.88 -9.63 -0.21
C SER A 285 -5.66 -8.84 -0.65
N LYS A 286 -5.40 -7.70 0.01
CA LYS A 286 -4.20 -6.88 -0.17
C LYS A 286 -2.90 -7.58 0.22
N ARG A 287 -3.00 -8.72 0.94
CA ARG A 287 -1.85 -9.58 1.26
C ARG A 287 -1.23 -10.23 0.02
N TYR A 288 -1.90 -10.14 -1.12
CA TYR A 288 -1.42 -10.59 -2.42
C TYR A 288 -1.28 -9.42 -3.39
N ALA A 289 -0.29 -9.50 -4.28
CA ALA A 289 -0.11 -8.50 -5.33
C ALA A 289 -1.35 -8.43 -6.26
N LEU A 290 -1.77 -7.20 -6.55
CA LEU A 290 -2.79 -6.89 -7.56
C LEU A 290 -2.37 -5.65 -8.34
N GLU A 291 -1.40 -5.78 -9.24
CA GLU A 291 -0.71 -4.64 -9.86
C GLU A 291 -0.38 -4.91 -11.32
N ARG A 292 -0.12 -3.85 -12.08
CA ARG A 292 0.33 -4.00 -13.46
C ARG A 292 1.80 -4.36 -13.49
N LEU A 293 2.19 -5.21 -14.43
CA LEU A 293 3.60 -5.63 -14.55
C LEU A 293 4.56 -4.49 -14.96
N ASP A 294 4.05 -3.41 -15.54
CA ASP A 294 4.81 -2.21 -15.92
C ASP A 294 4.73 -1.07 -14.90
N ASP A 295 3.95 -1.21 -13.83
CA ASP A 295 3.80 -0.22 -12.74
C ASP A 295 3.70 -0.95 -11.40
N ARG A 296 4.81 -1.57 -11.03
CA ARG A 296 4.91 -2.43 -9.86
C ARG A 296 5.17 -1.63 -8.60
N HIS A 297 4.77 -2.21 -7.48
CA HIS A 297 5.01 -1.70 -6.12
C HIS A 297 5.25 -2.84 -5.11
N PHE A 298 4.53 -3.95 -5.26
CA PHE A 298 4.52 -5.06 -4.31
C PHE A 298 5.88 -5.79 -4.30
N GLY A 299 6.47 -5.93 -3.11
CA GLY A 299 7.75 -6.62 -2.92
C GLY A 299 7.74 -8.07 -3.39
N LEU A 300 8.83 -8.51 -4.03
CA LEU A 300 9.01 -9.91 -4.46
C LEU A 300 9.90 -10.68 -3.52
N THR A 301 9.43 -11.81 -3.01
CA THR A 301 10.21 -12.84 -2.32
C THR A 301 10.50 -14.00 -3.28
N ASP A 302 11.36 -14.94 -2.88
CA ASP A 302 11.61 -16.17 -3.67
C ASP A 302 10.32 -16.91 -4.03
N SER A 303 9.40 -17.02 -3.07
CA SER A 303 8.13 -17.72 -3.27
C SER A 303 7.17 -16.96 -4.20
N THR A 304 7.10 -15.62 -4.09
CA THR A 304 6.23 -14.83 -4.97
C THR A 304 6.81 -14.68 -6.37
N ALA A 305 8.13 -14.73 -6.53
CA ALA A 305 8.80 -14.79 -7.84
C ALA A 305 8.44 -16.07 -8.60
N VAL A 306 8.41 -17.23 -7.92
CA VAL A 306 7.96 -18.50 -8.53
C VAL A 306 6.47 -18.44 -8.87
N ALA A 307 5.64 -17.90 -7.97
CA ALA A 307 4.21 -17.74 -8.21
C ALA A 307 3.92 -16.85 -9.44
N LEU A 308 4.70 -15.79 -9.65
CA LEU A 308 4.62 -14.95 -10.84
C LEU A 308 4.96 -15.73 -12.11
N ALA A 309 6.04 -16.52 -12.12
CA ALA A 309 6.41 -17.34 -13.28
C ALA A 309 5.30 -18.33 -13.66
N LEU A 310 4.71 -19.00 -12.65
CA LEU A 310 3.58 -19.90 -12.86
C LEU A 310 2.34 -19.17 -13.40
N ALA A 311 2.07 -17.95 -12.92
CA ALA A 311 0.97 -17.13 -13.44
C ALA A 311 1.20 -16.73 -14.90
N MET A 312 2.43 -16.37 -15.28
CA MET A 312 2.80 -16.07 -16.67
C MET A 312 2.60 -17.29 -17.56
N ALA A 313 3.12 -18.45 -17.18
CA ALA A 313 2.96 -19.70 -17.93
C ALA A 313 1.48 -20.09 -18.10
N ARG A 314 0.69 -19.98 -17.02
CA ARG A 314 -0.75 -20.27 -17.04
C ARG A 314 -1.51 -19.31 -17.94
N THR A 315 -1.25 -18.00 -17.85
CA THR A 315 -1.90 -17.02 -18.73
C THR A 315 -1.52 -17.26 -20.18
N ARG A 316 -0.24 -17.52 -20.48
CA ARG A 316 0.22 -17.78 -21.84
C ARG A 316 -0.43 -19.02 -22.46
N ALA A 317 -0.63 -20.08 -21.68
CA ALA A 317 -1.34 -21.28 -22.12
C ALA A 317 -2.82 -21.02 -22.50
N ALA A 318 -3.48 -20.05 -21.85
CA ALA A 318 -4.87 -19.70 -22.10
C ALA A 318 -5.05 -18.57 -23.14
N MET A 319 -4.03 -17.70 -23.27
CA MET A 319 -4.04 -16.47 -24.06
C MET A 319 -2.67 -16.29 -24.71
N ALA A 320 -2.41 -17.03 -25.78
CA ALA A 320 -1.13 -16.99 -26.48
C ALA A 320 -0.88 -15.65 -27.17
N GLU A 321 -1.95 -14.91 -27.49
CA GLU A 321 -1.96 -13.73 -28.35
C GLU A 321 -1.85 -12.39 -27.63
N VAL A 322 -1.77 -12.37 -26.30
CA VAL A 322 -1.77 -11.11 -25.52
C VAL A 322 -0.40 -10.73 -24.98
N SER A 323 -0.15 -9.44 -24.87
CA SER A 323 1.01 -8.91 -24.17
C SER A 323 0.82 -9.02 -22.66
N LEU A 324 1.82 -9.55 -21.95
CA LEU A 324 1.81 -9.56 -20.49
C LEU A 324 2.35 -8.27 -19.89
N TYR A 325 3.08 -7.45 -20.67
CA TYR A 325 3.80 -6.27 -20.17
C TYR A 325 2.88 -5.27 -19.44
N HIS A 326 1.70 -4.98 -20.02
CA HIS A 326 0.69 -4.10 -19.41
C HIS A 326 -0.38 -4.86 -18.61
N GLY A 327 -0.20 -6.17 -18.45
CA GLY A 327 -1.18 -7.04 -17.81
C GLY A 327 -1.30 -6.77 -16.32
N LEU A 328 -2.51 -6.88 -15.79
CA LEU A 328 -2.79 -6.82 -14.37
C LEU A 328 -2.51 -8.19 -13.74
N TYR A 329 -1.41 -8.31 -13.02
CA TYR A 329 -1.08 -9.49 -12.24
C TYR A 329 -1.97 -9.57 -11.00
N CYS A 330 -2.68 -10.70 -10.86
CA CYS A 330 -3.46 -11.05 -9.68
C CYS A 330 -2.84 -12.28 -9.02
N ALA A 331 -2.01 -12.06 -8.00
CA ALA A 331 -1.28 -13.14 -7.33
C ALA A 331 -2.20 -14.13 -6.63
N GLN A 332 -3.29 -13.67 -5.99
CA GLN A 332 -4.23 -14.54 -5.30
C GLN A 332 -4.89 -15.57 -6.23
N LEU A 333 -5.14 -15.20 -7.48
CA LEU A 333 -5.73 -16.10 -8.49
C LEU A 333 -4.67 -16.81 -9.33
N GLY A 334 -3.40 -16.40 -9.23
CA GLY A 334 -2.28 -16.94 -10.00
C GLY A 334 -2.45 -16.72 -11.50
N VAL A 335 -2.92 -15.53 -11.91
CA VAL A 335 -3.14 -15.16 -13.31
C VAL A 335 -2.74 -13.72 -13.59
N ILE A 336 -2.47 -13.44 -14.86
CA ILE A 336 -2.32 -12.08 -15.40
C ILE A 336 -3.51 -11.81 -16.32
N LEU A 337 -4.21 -10.70 -16.07
CA LEU A 337 -5.35 -10.25 -16.86
C LEU A 337 -4.87 -9.22 -17.89
N SER A 338 -4.96 -9.56 -19.17
CA SER A 338 -4.59 -8.67 -20.26
C SER A 338 -5.49 -8.90 -21.47
N ASP A 339 -5.81 -7.82 -22.16
CA ASP A 339 -6.53 -7.74 -23.41
C ASP A 339 -5.66 -7.14 -24.53
N VAL A 340 -4.48 -6.61 -24.17
CA VAL A 340 -3.57 -5.95 -25.11
C VAL A 340 -2.97 -7.00 -26.05
N PRO A 341 -3.09 -6.86 -27.38
CA PRO A 341 -2.48 -7.78 -28.32
C PRO A 341 -0.96 -7.84 -28.16
N GLN A 342 -0.37 -9.02 -28.29
CA GLN A 342 1.08 -9.19 -28.34
C GLN A 342 1.62 -8.58 -29.63
N SER A 343 2.58 -7.67 -29.51
CA SER A 343 3.46 -7.32 -30.64
C SER A 343 4.48 -8.44 -30.86
N ASP A 344 4.93 -8.65 -32.09
CA ASP A 344 5.85 -9.72 -32.51
C ASP A 344 7.18 -9.82 -31.71
N GLU A 345 7.49 -8.84 -30.85
CA GLU A 345 8.74 -8.72 -30.07
C GLU A 345 8.61 -9.06 -28.56
N GLY A 346 7.43 -9.49 -28.08
CA GLY A 346 7.24 -9.75 -26.63
C GLY A 346 7.89 -11.04 -26.14
N ASP A 347 9.07 -10.97 -25.53
CA ASP A 347 9.74 -12.07 -24.82
C ASP A 347 9.32 -12.09 -23.34
N ASP A 348 8.47 -13.04 -22.97
CA ASP A 348 7.99 -13.24 -21.59
C ASP A 348 9.13 -13.53 -20.60
N ALA A 349 10.19 -14.21 -21.04
CA ALA A 349 11.34 -14.49 -20.19
C ALA A 349 12.15 -13.22 -19.94
N ALA A 350 12.31 -12.36 -20.95
CA ALA A 350 12.94 -11.05 -20.80
C ALA A 350 12.13 -10.15 -19.84
N LEU A 351 10.81 -10.13 -19.97
CA LEU A 351 9.91 -9.41 -19.04
C LEU A 351 10.08 -9.92 -17.61
N TYR A 352 10.05 -11.24 -17.41
CA TYR A 352 10.24 -11.84 -16.09
C TYR A 352 11.59 -11.47 -15.47
N LEU A 353 12.68 -11.56 -16.25
CA LEU A 353 14.01 -11.18 -15.78
C LEU A 353 14.12 -9.69 -15.47
N GLN A 354 13.52 -8.83 -16.30
CA GLN A 354 13.44 -7.40 -16.04
C GLN A 354 12.72 -7.13 -14.71
N ILE A 355 11.60 -7.83 -14.48
CA ILE A 355 10.83 -7.73 -13.25
C ILE A 355 11.65 -8.15 -12.02
N LEU A 356 12.42 -9.24 -12.11
CA LEU A 356 13.27 -9.68 -10.99
C LEU A 356 14.45 -8.72 -10.73
N ALA A 357 14.95 -8.07 -11.77
CA ALA A 357 16.09 -7.15 -11.69
C ALA A 357 15.69 -5.73 -11.26
N GLN A 358 14.51 -5.25 -11.68
CA GLN A 358 14.02 -3.87 -11.49
C GLN A 358 12.80 -3.80 -10.55
N GLY A 359 12.37 -4.93 -9.99
CA GLY A 359 11.23 -5.01 -9.09
C GLY A 359 11.37 -4.06 -7.89
N PRO A 360 10.32 -3.29 -7.55
CA PRO A 360 10.40 -2.35 -6.44
C PRO A 360 10.31 -3.04 -5.07
N PHE A 361 11.17 -2.58 -4.17
CA PHE A 361 11.21 -2.71 -2.71
C PHE A 361 11.37 -4.11 -2.04
N ALA A 362 12.14 -4.03 -0.95
CA ALA A 362 12.50 -4.98 0.11
C ALA A 362 13.36 -6.22 -0.23
N HIS A 363 13.12 -6.93 -1.32
CA HIS A 363 13.78 -8.24 -1.51
C HIS A 363 14.31 -8.53 -2.94
N ALA A 364 14.18 -7.56 -3.85
CA ALA A 364 14.90 -7.53 -5.13
C ALA A 364 16.09 -6.55 -5.01
N PRO A 365 17.24 -6.81 -5.67
CA PRO A 365 17.43 -7.80 -6.73
C PRO A 365 17.78 -9.20 -6.21
N PHE A 366 17.20 -10.22 -6.85
CA PHE A 366 17.58 -11.62 -6.67
C PHE A 366 19.02 -11.84 -7.14
N ASP A 367 19.78 -12.70 -6.44
CA ASP A 367 21.18 -12.94 -6.81
C ASP A 367 21.26 -13.66 -8.17
N THR A 368 22.36 -13.45 -8.90
CA THR A 368 22.57 -13.94 -10.28
C THR A 368 22.41 -15.47 -10.44
N LEU A 369 22.61 -16.24 -9.37
CA LEU A 369 22.37 -17.68 -9.34
C LEU A 369 20.88 -18.06 -9.33
N GLN A 370 20.03 -17.29 -8.65
CA GLN A 370 18.57 -17.51 -8.62
C GLN A 370 17.92 -17.14 -9.95
N LEU A 371 18.43 -16.09 -10.61
CA LEU A 371 17.99 -15.64 -11.94
C LEU A 371 18.18 -16.69 -13.04
N ASN A 372 19.10 -17.65 -12.89
CA ASN A 372 19.39 -18.68 -13.90
C ASN A 372 18.50 -19.95 -13.81
N LEU A 373 17.84 -20.18 -12.67
CA LEU A 373 17.03 -21.40 -12.45
C LEU A 373 15.56 -21.21 -12.81
N LEU A 374 15.03 -19.99 -12.61
CA LEU A 374 13.61 -19.67 -12.75
C LEU A 374 13.09 -19.57 -14.20
N PRO A 375 13.88 -19.10 -15.21
CA PRO A 375 13.41 -19.03 -16.60
C PRO A 375 13.05 -20.40 -17.20
N ARG A 376 13.55 -21.50 -16.64
CA ARG A 376 13.19 -22.87 -17.08
C ARG A 376 11.73 -23.24 -16.80
N LEU A 377 11.03 -22.48 -15.95
CA LEU A 377 9.59 -22.66 -15.69
C LEU A 377 8.71 -22.03 -16.78
N LEU A 378 9.28 -21.14 -17.61
CA LEU A 378 8.59 -20.47 -18.71
C LEU A 378 8.83 -21.14 -20.07
N ALA A 379 9.74 -22.11 -20.14
CA ALA A 379 10.02 -22.95 -21.31
C ALA A 379 9.19 -24.24 -21.25
#